data_AF-A0A956SQH0-F1
#
_entry.id   AF-A0A956SQH0-F1
#
_cell.length_a   1.000
_cell.length_b   1.000
_cell.length_c   1.000
_cell.angle_alpha   90.00
_cell.angle_beta   90.00
_cell.angle_gamma   90.00
#
_symmetry.space_group_name_H-M   'P 1'
#
loop_
_entity.id
_entity.type
_entity.pdbx_description
1 polymer ?
#
loop_
_entity_poly.entity_id
_entity_poly.type
_entity_poly.pdbx_seq_one_letter_code
_entity_poly.pdbx_strand_id
1 'polypeptide(L)'
;MVQAALGAVVVLITSVLNRVMIVDLGLAAAIPGAFVAAHYAVQFTRVRTGYGSDRTPRRTPWILGGMAIVAACGFLAAVGTALVATSRLAGLALTGLACLGLGVGVG
;
A
#
# COMPACT_ATOMS: atom_id res chain seq x y z
N MET A 1 5.85 -4.67 17.88
CA MET A 1 5.45 -5.68 16.86
C MET A 1 4.64 -5.06 15.72
N VAL A 2 3.68 -4.17 15.99
CA VAL A 2 2.89 -3.45 14.96
C VAL A 2 3.76 -2.63 13.99
N GLN A 3 4.65 -1.79 14.52
CA GLN A 3 5.53 -0.94 13.72
C GLN A 3 6.49 -1.74 12.83
N ALA A 4 6.95 -2.89 13.30
CA ALA A 4 7.82 -3.79 12.52
C ALA A 4 7.06 -4.42 11.34
N ALA A 5 5.82 -4.87 11.56
CA ALA A 5 4.97 -5.41 10.49
C ALA A 5 4.61 -4.34 9.44
N LEU A 6 4.27 -3.12 9.88
CA LEU A 6 4.04 -1.99 8.97
C LEU A 6 5.30 -1.66 8.16
N GLY A 7 6.46 -1.61 8.81
CA GLY A 7 7.75 -1.39 8.15
C GLY A 7 8.07 -2.46 7.11
N ALA A 8 7.82 -3.73 7.41
CA ALA A 8 8.05 -4.84 6.48
C ALA A 8 7.19 -4.71 5.20
N VAL A 9 5.90 -4.38 5.34
CA VAL A 9 5.00 -4.20 4.18
C VAL A 9 5.42 -2.98 3.33
N VAL A 10 5.79 -1.87 3.98
CA VAL A 10 6.23 -0.67 3.25
C VAL A 10 7.56 -0.92 2.52
N VAL A 11 8.51 -1.62 3.15
CA VAL A 11 9.78 -1.98 2.52
C VAL A 11 9.56 -2.92 1.35
N LEU A 12 8.67 -3.91 1.45
CA LEU A 12 8.34 -4.81 0.35
C LEU A 12 7.94 -4.04 -0.92
N ILE A 13 7.12 -3.00 -0.76
CA ILE A 13 6.56 -2.24 -1.89
C ILE A 13 7.58 -1.27 -2.47
N THR A 14 8.31 -0.56 -1.61
CA THR A 14 9.25 0.48 -2.03
C THR A 14 10.61 -0.08 -2.50
N SER A 15 10.94 -1.32 -2.13
CA SER A 15 12.19 -1.99 -2.55
C SER A 15 11.94 -3.15 -3.51
N VAL A 16 11.37 -4.25 -3.03
CA VAL A 16 11.27 -5.52 -3.78
C VAL A 16 10.37 -5.36 -5.00
N LEU A 17 9.13 -4.90 -4.81
CA LEU A 17 8.20 -4.72 -5.93
C LEU A 17 8.67 -3.63 -6.90
N ASN A 18 9.28 -2.56 -6.39
CA ASN A 18 9.86 -1.51 -7.23
C ASN A 18 10.97 -2.06 -8.15
N ARG A 19 11.87 -2.89 -7.60
CA ARG A 19 12.91 -3.59 -8.39
C ARG A 19 12.28 -4.53 -9.41
N VAL A 20 11.33 -5.36 -9.01
CA VAL A 20 10.65 -6.31 -9.92
C VAL A 20 9.97 -5.58 -11.07
N MET A 21 9.28 -4.46 -10.79
CA MET A 21 8.62 -3.67 -11.82
C MET A 21 9.59 -3.08 -12.85
N ILE A 22 10.71 -2.50 -12.40
CA ILE A 22 11.65 -1.80 -13.29
C ILE A 22 12.58 -2.79 -14.00
N VAL A 23 13.18 -3.71 -13.23
CA VAL A 23 14.25 -4.58 -13.71
C VAL A 23 13.70 -5.83 -14.38
N ASP A 24 12.72 -6.49 -13.77
CA ASP A 24 12.25 -7.80 -14.25
C ASP A 24 11.09 -7.66 -15.26
N LEU A 25 10.19 -6.70 -15.05
CA LEU A 25 9.04 -6.43 -15.92
C LEU A 25 9.31 -5.36 -16.99
N GLY A 26 10.44 -4.66 -16.91
CA GLY A 26 10.82 -3.61 -17.87
C GLY A 26 9.87 -2.41 -17.90
N LEU A 27 9.12 -2.16 -16.82
CA LEU A 27 8.22 -1.01 -16.70
C LEU A 27 9.03 0.29 -16.56
N ALA A 28 8.50 1.38 -17.10
CA ALA A 28 9.08 2.70 -16.89
C ALA A 28 9.08 3.06 -15.39
N ALA A 29 10.19 3.58 -14.87
CA ALA A 29 10.34 3.94 -13.45
C ALA A 29 9.30 4.97 -12.97
N ALA A 30 8.69 5.73 -13.88
CA ALA A 30 7.58 6.62 -13.59
C ALA A 30 6.33 5.88 -13.06
N ILE A 31 6.12 4.61 -13.42
CA ILE A 31 4.96 3.80 -12.99
C ILE A 31 4.99 3.51 -11.48
N PRO A 32 6.06 2.88 -10.93
CA PRO A 32 6.16 2.72 -9.48
C PRO A 32 6.25 4.07 -8.76
N GLY A 33 6.86 5.09 -9.37
CA GLY A 33 6.84 6.46 -8.84
C GLY A 33 5.41 7.04 -8.70
N ALA A 34 4.54 6.79 -9.68
CA ALA A 34 3.14 7.21 -9.64
C ALA A 34 2.35 6.48 -8.54
N PHE A 35 2.63 5.19 -8.31
CA PHE A 35 2.02 4.44 -7.22
C PHE A 35 2.39 4.99 -5.84
N VAL A 36 3.66 5.40 -5.66
CA VAL A 36 4.11 6.08 -4.44
C VAL A 36 3.42 7.43 -4.28
N ALA A 37 3.31 8.24 -5.34
CA ALA A 37 2.61 9.52 -5.31
C ALA A 37 1.12 9.36 -4.94
N ALA A 38 0.46 8.34 -5.48
CA ALA A 38 -0.93 8.00 -5.16
C ALA A 38 -1.10 7.65 -3.66
N HIS A 39 -0.14 6.92 -3.07
CA HIS A 39 -0.13 6.66 -1.63
C HIS A 39 -0.03 7.95 -0.79
N TYR A 40 0.82 8.91 -1.20
CA TYR A 40 0.94 10.20 -0.54
C TYR A 40 -0.34 11.04 -0.63
N ALA A 41 -1.04 11.01 -1.77
CA ALA A 41 -2.29 11.74 -1.97
C ALA A 41 -3.40 11.31 -0.98
N VAL A 42 -3.39 10.05 -0.53
CA VAL A 42 -4.41 9.52 0.38
C VAL A 42 -4.11 9.85 1.86
N GLN A 43 -2.97 10.46 2.17
CA GLN A 43 -2.60 10.83 3.55
C GLN A 43 -3.52 11.87 4.20
N PHE A 44 -4.37 12.56 3.45
CA PHE A 44 -5.43 13.38 4.06
C PHE A 44 -6.34 12.57 5.00
N THR A 45 -6.42 11.25 4.81
CA THR A 45 -7.17 10.34 5.68
C THR A 45 -6.61 10.30 7.10
N ARG A 46 -5.32 10.59 7.32
CA ARG A 46 -4.69 10.60 8.66
C ARG A 46 -5.37 11.56 9.62
N VAL A 47 -5.82 12.72 9.14
CA VAL A 47 -6.48 13.73 9.99
C VAL A 47 -7.78 13.16 10.57
N ARG A 48 -8.53 12.40 9.76
CA ARG A 48 -9.79 11.77 10.20
C ARG A 48 -9.56 10.56 11.09
N THR A 49 -8.60 9.69 10.75
CA THR A 49 -8.29 8.49 11.54
C THR A 49 -7.73 8.86 12.91
N GLY A 50 -6.84 9.85 13.00
CA GLY A 50 -6.32 10.37 14.26
C GLY A 50 -7.43 10.96 15.14
N TYR A 51 -8.27 11.84 14.58
CA TYR A 51 -9.39 12.45 15.29
C TYR A 51 -10.43 11.43 15.78
N GLY A 52 -10.72 10.40 14.98
CA GLY A 52 -11.63 9.31 15.36
C GLY A 52 -11.06 8.42 16.47
N SER A 53 -9.76 8.12 16.41
CA SER A 53 -9.04 7.36 17.44
C SER A 53 -9.03 8.07 18.78
N ASP A 54 -8.83 9.39 18.80
CA ASP A 54 -8.79 10.21 20.01
C ASP A 54 -10.17 10.34 20.71
N ARG A 55 -11.27 10.16 19.95
CA ARG A 55 -12.65 10.17 20.48
C ARG A 55 -13.13 8.81 20.98
N THR A 56 -12.37 7.75 20.76
CA THR A 56 -12.76 6.38 21.12
C THR A 56 -12.09 5.97 22.43
N PRO A 57 -12.78 5.31 23.37
CA PRO A 57 -12.20 4.89 24.65
C PRO A 57 -11.07 3.85 24.52
N ARG A 58 -10.92 3.19 23.36
CA ARG A 58 -9.83 2.24 23.07
C ARG A 58 -9.29 2.47 21.65
N ARG A 59 -7.97 2.59 21.53
CA ARG A 59 -7.25 2.74 20.24
C ARG A 59 -7.04 1.41 19.50
N THR A 60 -7.20 0.27 20.19
CA THR A 60 -6.97 -1.09 19.66
C THR A 60 -7.74 -1.42 18.37
N PRO A 61 -9.06 -1.14 18.22
CA PRO A 61 -9.76 -1.43 16.96
C PRO A 61 -9.25 -0.59 15.78
N TRP A 62 -8.81 0.65 16.03
CA TRP A 62 -8.20 1.50 15.01
C TRP A 62 -6.86 0.95 14.52
N ILE A 63 -6.02 0.46 15.44
CA ILE A 63 -4.74 -0.16 15.11
C ILE A 63 -4.95 -1.45 14.30
N LEU A 64 -5.85 -2.34 14.75
CA LEU A 64 -6.16 -3.58 14.05
C LEU A 64 -6.77 -3.32 12.66
N GLY A 65 -7.66 -2.34 12.55
CA GLY A 65 -8.25 -1.93 11.27
C GLY A 65 -7.18 -1.43 10.28
N GLY A 66 -6.29 -0.54 10.74
CA GLY A 66 -5.17 -0.07 9.92
C GLY A 66 -4.26 -1.20 9.47
N MET A 67 -3.87 -2.11 10.38
CA MET A 67 -3.04 -3.26 10.04
C MET A 67 -3.70 -4.22 9.04
N ALA A 68 -5.00 -4.49 9.18
CA ALA A 68 -5.74 -5.35 8.26
C ALA A 68 -5.76 -4.76 6.85
N ILE A 69 -5.99 -3.44 6.73
CA ILE A 69 -5.95 -2.73 5.45
C ILE A 69 -4.56 -2.79 4.83
N VAL A 70 -3.51 -2.51 5.60
CA VAL A 70 -2.12 -2.54 5.10
C VAL A 70 -1.72 -3.94 4.65
N ALA A 71 -2.05 -4.99 5.41
CA ALA A 71 -1.75 -6.37 5.04
C ALA A 71 -2.49 -6.79 3.76
N ALA A 72 -3.79 -6.49 3.66
CA ALA A 72 -4.57 -6.78 2.46
C ALA A 72 -4.02 -6.05 1.23
N CYS A 73 -3.65 -4.77 1.37
CA CYS A 73 -3.10 -3.99 0.28
C CYS A 73 -1.71 -4.47 -0.15
N GLY A 74 -0.83 -4.84 0.80
CA GLY A 74 0.47 -5.43 0.48
C GLY A 74 0.33 -6.75 -0.29
N PHE A 75 -0.62 -7.60 0.10
CA PHE A 75 -0.92 -8.84 -0.62
C PHE A 75 -1.47 -8.56 -2.03
N LEU A 76 -2.43 -7.65 -2.17
CA LEU A 76 -2.99 -7.28 -3.47
C LEU A 76 -1.95 -6.64 -4.40
N ALA A 77 -1.01 -5.86 -3.88
CA ALA A 77 0.08 -5.29 -4.66
C ALA A 77 1.04 -6.38 -5.17
N ALA A 78 1.35 -7.39 -4.36
CA ALA A 78 2.17 -8.53 -4.79
C ALA A 78 1.45 -9.35 -5.88
N VAL A 79 0.16 -9.65 -5.69
CA VAL A 79 -0.67 -10.35 -6.69
C VAL A 79 -0.79 -9.54 -7.97
N GLY A 80 -1.04 -8.23 -7.87
CA GLY A 80 -1.12 -7.33 -9.02
C GLY A 80 0.19 -7.25 -9.80
N THR A 81 1.33 -7.19 -9.11
CA THR A 81 2.66 -7.20 -9.73
C THR A 81 2.91 -8.51 -10.47
N ALA A 82 2.56 -9.65 -9.88
CA ALA A 82 2.64 -10.96 -10.55
C ALA A 82 1.72 -11.02 -11.78
N LEU A 83 0.53 -10.43 -11.70
CA LEU A 83 -0.45 -10.41 -12.78
C LEU A 83 -0.01 -9.56 -13.99
N VAL A 84 0.91 -8.60 -13.80
CA VAL A 84 1.49 -7.82 -14.92
C VAL A 84 2.15 -8.73 -15.96
N ALA A 85 2.69 -9.89 -15.54
CA ALA A 85 3.30 -10.86 -16.45
C ALA A 85 2.30 -11.51 -17.42
N THR A 86 1.03 -11.63 -17.03
CA THR A 86 -0.04 -12.24 -17.86
C THR A 86 -0.93 -11.19 -18.51
N SER A 87 -1.29 -10.14 -17.78
CA SER A 87 -2.11 -9.03 -18.27
C SER A 87 -1.63 -7.71 -17.66
N ARG A 88 -0.90 -6.92 -18.46
CA ARG A 88 -0.32 -5.65 -18.02
C ARG A 88 -1.36 -4.68 -17.47
N LEU A 89 -2.50 -4.52 -18.15
CA LEU A 89 -3.52 -3.55 -17.75
C LEU A 89 -4.19 -3.95 -16.43
N ALA A 90 -4.57 -5.23 -16.29
CA ALA A 90 -5.21 -5.74 -15.07
C ALA A 90 -4.24 -5.72 -13.87
N GLY A 91 -2.97 -6.10 -14.08
CA GLY A 91 -1.94 -6.06 -13.04
C GLY A 91 -1.65 -4.63 -12.55
N LEU A 92 -1.54 -3.67 -13.48
CA LEU A 92 -1.33 -2.26 -13.12
C LEU A 92 -2.55 -1.65 -12.42
N ALA A 93 -3.77 -1.98 -12.86
CA ALA A 93 -4.99 -1.51 -12.21
C ALA A 93 -5.11 -2.06 -10.78
N LEU A 94 -4.86 -3.35 -10.58
CA LEU A 94 -4.92 -3.98 -9.26
C LEU A 94 -3.85 -3.42 -8.32
N THR A 95 -2.62 -3.22 -8.83
CA THR A 95 -1.52 -2.66 -8.03
C THR A 95 -1.78 -1.19 -7.67
N GLY A 96 -2.33 -0.41 -8.61
CA GLY A 96 -2.74 0.97 -8.36
C GLY A 96 -3.80 1.08 -7.28
N LEU A 97 -4.85 0.23 -7.33
CA LEU A 97 -5.88 0.16 -6.29
C LEU A 97 -5.31 -0.24 -4.93
N ALA A 98 -4.39 -1.21 -4.92
CA ALA A 98 -3.71 -1.63 -3.70
C ALA A 98 -2.87 -0.49 -3.07
N CYS A 99 -2.17 0.30 -3.88
CA CYS A 99 -1.39 1.45 -3.41
C CYS A 99 -2.26 2.58 -2.83
N LEU A 100 -3.44 2.81 -3.41
CA LEU A 100 -4.43 3.73 -2.85
C LEU A 100 -4.94 3.26 -1.47
N GLY A 101 -5.28 1.97 -1.35
CA GLY A 101 -5.72 1.39 -0.08
C GLY A 101 -4.64 1.40 1.00
N LEU A 102 -3.37 1.22 0.62
CA LEU A 102 -2.22 1.35 1.53
C LEU A 102 -2.13 2.74 2.17
N GLY A 103 -2.46 3.79 1.42
CA GLY A 103 -2.50 5.16 1.96
C GLY A 103 -3.53 5.35 3.06
N VAL A 104 -4.63 4.59 3.02
CA VAL A 104 -5.68 4.60 4.04
C VAL A 104 -5.23 3.87 5.32
N GLY A 105 -4.56 2.73 5.16
CA GLY A 105 -4.22 1.84 6.29
C GLY A 105 -3.06 2.28 7.17
N VAL A 106 -2.13 3.11 6.66
CA VAL A 106 -0.97 3.64 7.40
C VAL A 106 -1.31 4.99 8.08
N GLY A 107 -2.59 5.36 8.13
CA GLY A 107 -3.06 6.63 8.68
C GLY A 107 -3.54 6.60 10.12
#